data_AF-A0A377WA02-F1
#
_entry.id   AF-A0A377WA02-F1
#
_cell.length_a   1.000
_cell.length_b   1.000
_cell.length_c   1.000
_cell.angle_alpha   90.00
_cell.angle_beta   90.00
_cell.angle_gamma   90.00
#
_symmetry.space_group_name_H-M   'P 1'
#
loop_
_entity.id
_entity.type
_entity.pdbx_description
1 polymer ?
#
loop_
_entity_poly.entity_id
_entity_poly.type
_entity_poly.pdbx_seq_one_letter_code
_entity_poly.pdbx_strand_id
1 'polypeptide(L)'
;MDTKKLFKHIPWVILGIIGAFCLSVVALRRGEHVSALWIVVASVSVYLVAYRYYSLYIAQKVMKLDPTRSTPAVINNDGLNYVPTNRYVLFGHHFAAIAGAGPLVGPVLAAQMGYLPGTLWLLAGVVLAGAVQDFMVLFISSRRNGASLGEMIKQEMGPVPGSIALFGCFLIMIIILAVLALIVVKALAESPWGVFTVCSTVPIALFMGIYMRFLRPGRVGEVSVIGIVLLVASIWFGGVIAHDPYWGPALTFKDTTITFTLIGYAFISALLPVWLILAPRDYLATFLKIGVIVGLALGIVILNPDLKMPAVTQYIDGTGPLWKGALFPFLFITIACGAVSGFHALIASGTTPKLLANETDARFIGYGAMLMESFVAVMALVAASIIEPGLYFAMNTPPAGLGIVMPNLHEMGGENAAMIAAQLKEVTVHAAATVSSWGFVISPEQILQTAKDIGEPSVLNRAGGAPTLAVGIAHVFHKIIPMADMGFWYHFGILFEALFILTALDAGTRAGRFMLQDLLGNFVPFLKKN
;
A
#
# COMPACT_ATOMS: atom_id res chain seq x y z
N MET A 1 1.23 -14.83 -37.38
CA MET A 1 1.22 -15.55 -36.08
C MET A 1 1.11 -17.03 -36.41
N ASP A 2 2.08 -17.86 -36.00
CA ASP A 2 2.13 -19.27 -36.36
C ASP A 2 1.01 -20.04 -35.62
N THR A 3 -0.11 -20.27 -36.31
CA THR A 3 -1.34 -20.87 -35.74
C THR A 3 -1.06 -22.18 -35.02
N LYS A 4 -0.07 -22.96 -35.48
CA LYS A 4 0.39 -24.20 -34.83
C LYS A 4 0.87 -24.03 -33.39
N LYS A 5 1.37 -22.85 -32.99
CA LYS A 5 1.77 -22.59 -31.59
C LYS A 5 0.58 -22.31 -30.67
N LEU A 6 -0.46 -21.65 -31.18
CA LEU A 6 -1.68 -21.40 -30.40
C LEU A 6 -2.40 -22.71 -30.07
N PHE A 7 -2.49 -23.62 -31.05
CA PHE A 7 -3.11 -24.94 -30.86
C PHE A 7 -2.40 -25.80 -29.80
N LYS A 8 -1.11 -25.60 -29.52
CA LYS A 8 -0.40 -26.33 -28.45
C LYS A 8 -0.86 -25.96 -27.05
N HIS A 9 -1.44 -24.78 -26.85
CA HIS A 9 -1.87 -24.32 -25.52
C HIS A 9 -3.35 -24.60 -25.25
N ILE A 10 -4.15 -24.87 -26.29
CA ILE A 10 -5.58 -25.18 -26.17
C ILE A 10 -5.85 -26.35 -25.20
N PRO A 11 -5.11 -27.49 -25.24
CA PRO A 11 -5.34 -28.58 -24.28
C PRO A 11 -5.15 -28.16 -22.82
N TRP A 12 -4.19 -27.28 -22.54
CA TRP A 12 -3.94 -26.78 -21.19
C TRP A 12 -5.02 -25.82 -20.71
N VAL A 13 -5.55 -24.98 -21.62
CA VAL A 13 -6.70 -24.11 -21.32
C VAL A 13 -7.95 -24.95 -21.04
N ILE A 14 -8.22 -25.96 -21.86
CA ILE A 14 -9.34 -26.89 -21.65
C ILE A 14 -9.19 -27.64 -20.33
N LEU A 15 -8.00 -28.18 -20.03
CA LEU A 15 -7.72 -28.84 -18.75
C LEU A 15 -7.94 -27.90 -17.56
N GLY A 16 -7.52 -26.65 -17.67
CA GLY A 16 -7.74 -25.62 -16.65
C GLY A 16 -9.24 -25.34 -16.44
N ILE A 17 -10.02 -25.21 -17.53
CA ILE A 17 -11.47 -25.01 -17.46
C ILE A 17 -12.16 -26.22 -16.84
N ILE A 18 -11.80 -27.44 -17.26
CA ILE A 18 -12.35 -28.68 -16.69
C ILE A 18 -12.01 -28.77 -15.20
N GLY A 19 -10.76 -28.50 -14.81
CA GLY A 19 -10.34 -28.47 -13.42
C GLY A 19 -11.12 -27.46 -12.59
N ALA A 20 -11.27 -26.23 -13.09
CA ALA A 20 -12.06 -25.19 -12.44
C ALA A 20 -13.53 -25.61 -12.31
N PHE A 21 -14.13 -26.14 -13.39
CA PHE A 21 -15.52 -26.62 -13.39
C PHE A 21 -15.72 -27.77 -12.40
N CYS A 22 -14.83 -28.76 -12.36
CA CYS A 22 -14.88 -29.86 -11.41
C CYS A 22 -14.80 -29.35 -9.95
N LEU A 23 -13.88 -28.44 -9.66
CA LEU A 23 -13.75 -27.84 -8.33
C LEU A 23 -14.99 -27.02 -7.95
N SER A 24 -15.52 -26.21 -8.88
CA SER A 24 -16.75 -25.44 -8.67
C SER A 24 -17.96 -26.34 -8.43
N VAL A 25 -18.12 -27.43 -9.18
CA VAL A 25 -19.21 -28.39 -8.99
C VAL A 25 -19.10 -29.08 -7.62
N VAL A 26 -17.89 -29.45 -7.20
CA VAL A 26 -17.67 -30.04 -5.86
C VAL A 26 -18.00 -29.04 -4.76
N ALA A 27 -17.53 -27.80 -4.87
CA ALA A 27 -17.80 -26.74 -3.89
C ALA A 27 -19.31 -26.44 -3.78
N LEU A 28 -19.99 -26.23 -4.91
CA LEU A 28 -21.44 -25.96 -4.96
C LEU A 28 -22.28 -27.14 -4.45
N ARG A 29 -21.88 -28.39 -4.76
CA ARG A 29 -22.56 -29.61 -4.27
C ARG A 29 -22.41 -29.81 -2.76
N ARG A 30 -21.27 -29.39 -2.19
CA ARG A 30 -21.00 -29.46 -0.74
C ARG A 30 -21.63 -28.31 0.04
N GLY A 31 -22.24 -27.33 -0.64
CA GLY A 31 -22.73 -26.11 -0.01
C GLY A 31 -21.59 -25.27 0.56
N GLU A 32 -20.37 -25.39 0.03
CA GLU A 32 -19.23 -24.60 0.49
C GLU A 32 -19.50 -23.12 0.18
N HIS A 33 -19.44 -22.28 1.22
CA HIS A 33 -19.48 -20.83 1.06
C HIS A 33 -18.20 -20.36 0.37
N VAL A 34 -18.26 -19.26 -0.39
CA VAL A 34 -17.06 -18.64 -0.97
C VAL A 34 -16.22 -18.08 0.18
N SER A 35 -15.26 -18.86 0.63
CA SER A 35 -14.35 -18.44 1.69
C SER A 35 -13.25 -17.54 1.16
N ALA A 36 -12.63 -16.79 2.08
CA ALA A 36 -11.48 -15.95 1.80
C ALA A 36 -10.32 -16.74 1.14
N LEU A 37 -10.19 -18.03 1.47
CA LEU A 37 -9.17 -18.93 0.90
C LEU A 37 -9.27 -19.01 -0.63
N TRP A 38 -10.48 -19.09 -1.19
CA TRP A 38 -10.67 -19.18 -2.65
C TRP A 38 -10.11 -17.96 -3.37
N ILE A 39 -10.36 -16.75 -2.83
CA ILE A 39 -9.84 -15.50 -3.41
C ILE A 39 -8.31 -15.46 -3.33
N VAL A 40 -7.73 -15.84 -2.19
CA VAL A 40 -6.27 -15.82 -1.98
C VAL A 40 -5.59 -16.79 -2.95
N VAL A 41 -6.05 -18.04 -3.03
CA VAL A 41 -5.46 -19.08 -3.89
C VAL A 41 -5.62 -18.74 -5.37
N ALA A 42 -6.80 -18.24 -5.78
CA ALA A 42 -7.03 -17.81 -7.15
C ALA A 42 -6.09 -16.66 -7.53
N SER A 43 -5.95 -15.66 -6.66
CA SER A 43 -5.07 -14.51 -6.88
C SER A 43 -3.61 -14.91 -7.03
N VAL A 44 -3.08 -15.71 -6.10
CA VAL A 44 -1.70 -16.22 -6.16
C VAL A 44 -1.48 -17.02 -7.45
N SER A 45 -2.44 -17.87 -7.82
CA SER A 45 -2.35 -18.68 -9.04
C SER A 45 -2.29 -17.81 -10.30
N VAL A 46 -3.15 -16.80 -10.40
CA VAL A 46 -3.16 -15.82 -11.51
C VAL A 46 -1.83 -15.07 -11.58
N TYR A 47 -1.30 -14.59 -10.44
CA TYR A 47 -0.03 -13.86 -10.39
C TYR A 47 1.16 -14.73 -10.78
N LEU A 48 1.23 -15.98 -10.32
CA LEU A 48 2.29 -16.91 -10.69
C LEU A 48 2.28 -17.22 -12.19
N VAL A 49 1.10 -17.44 -12.78
CA VAL A 49 0.94 -17.68 -14.22
C VAL A 49 1.31 -16.44 -15.03
N ALA A 50 0.82 -15.26 -14.63
CA ALA A 50 1.14 -13.99 -15.26
C ALA A 50 2.64 -13.68 -15.21
N TYR A 51 3.27 -13.84 -14.03
CA TYR A 51 4.71 -13.68 -13.88
C TYR A 51 5.48 -14.70 -14.71
N ARG A 52 5.08 -15.97 -14.73
CA ARG A 52 5.82 -17.02 -15.45
C ARG A 52 5.79 -16.82 -16.96
N TYR A 53 4.63 -16.51 -17.52
CA TYR A 53 4.40 -16.52 -18.97
C TYR A 53 4.31 -15.12 -19.57
N TYR A 54 3.41 -14.28 -19.06
CA TYR A 54 3.12 -12.99 -19.67
C TYR A 54 4.27 -11.98 -19.46
N SER A 55 4.78 -11.86 -18.23
CA SER A 55 5.93 -10.98 -17.99
C SER A 55 7.20 -11.44 -18.74
N LEU A 56 7.37 -12.76 -18.94
CA LEU A 56 8.48 -13.31 -19.72
C LEU A 56 8.34 -12.97 -21.21
N TYR A 57 7.12 -13.08 -21.74
CA TYR A 57 6.81 -12.66 -23.10
C TYR A 57 7.14 -11.17 -23.31
N ILE A 58 6.69 -10.30 -22.41
CA ILE A 58 6.97 -8.86 -22.49
C ILE A 58 8.49 -8.62 -22.43
N ALA A 59 9.18 -9.23 -21.46
CA ALA A 59 10.62 -9.06 -21.29
C ALA A 59 11.44 -9.53 -22.51
N GLN A 60 11.12 -10.69 -23.08
CA GLN A 60 11.93 -11.29 -24.15
C GLN A 60 11.50 -10.91 -25.56
N LYS A 61 10.19 -10.74 -25.81
CA LYS A 61 9.66 -10.53 -27.16
C LYS A 61 9.34 -9.07 -27.44
N VAL A 62 8.78 -8.35 -26.46
CA VAL A 62 8.41 -6.94 -26.63
C VAL A 62 9.60 -6.04 -26.35
N MET A 63 10.15 -6.11 -25.12
CA MET A 63 11.21 -5.21 -24.67
C MET A 63 12.62 -5.70 -25.02
N LYS A 64 12.81 -7.01 -25.19
CA LYS A 64 14.12 -7.61 -25.50
C LYS A 64 15.19 -7.10 -24.52
N LEU A 65 15.00 -7.42 -23.24
CA LEU A 65 15.96 -7.07 -22.18
C LEU A 65 17.35 -7.61 -22.54
N ASP A 66 18.36 -6.77 -22.39
CA ASP A 66 19.74 -7.06 -22.75
C ASP A 66 20.64 -7.03 -21.50
N PRO A 67 21.17 -8.18 -21.05
CA PRO A 67 22.05 -8.23 -19.88
C PRO A 67 23.40 -7.55 -20.10
N THR A 68 23.79 -7.28 -21.35
CA THR A 68 25.08 -6.67 -21.72
C THR A 68 25.03 -5.14 -21.77
N ARG A 69 23.82 -4.55 -21.71
CA ARG A 69 23.64 -3.10 -21.72
C ARG A 69 23.84 -2.54 -20.31
N SER A 70 24.85 -1.68 -20.16
CA SER A 70 25.05 -0.90 -18.93
C SER A 70 23.87 0.04 -18.69
N THR A 71 23.36 0.03 -17.46
CA THR A 71 22.25 0.87 -17.01
C THR A 71 22.74 2.26 -16.57
N PRO A 72 21.84 3.24 -16.39
CA PRO A 72 22.22 4.58 -15.94
C PRO A 72 22.88 4.56 -14.56
N ALA A 73 22.47 3.65 -13.69
CA ALA A 73 23.06 3.44 -12.37
C ALA A 73 24.56 3.10 -12.46
N VAL A 74 24.96 2.32 -13.47
CA VAL A 74 26.36 1.90 -13.67
C VAL A 74 27.16 2.99 -14.38
N ILE A 75 26.58 3.63 -15.40
CA ILE A 75 27.27 4.63 -16.23
C ILE A 75 27.51 5.93 -15.46
N ASN A 76 26.52 6.40 -14.70
CA ASN A 76 26.57 7.70 -14.01
C ASN A 76 26.77 7.56 -12.50
N ASN A 77 27.40 6.48 -12.03
CA ASN A 77 27.50 6.15 -10.61
C ASN A 77 28.16 7.29 -9.81
N ASP A 78 27.34 8.14 -9.19
CA ASP A 78 27.74 9.35 -8.48
C ASP A 78 27.81 9.14 -6.96
N GLY A 79 27.41 7.95 -6.49
CA GLY A 79 27.34 7.64 -5.07
C GLY A 79 26.24 8.39 -4.31
N LEU A 80 25.35 9.09 -5.01
CA LEU A 80 24.35 10.00 -4.44
C LEU A 80 22.95 9.67 -4.97
N ASN A 81 22.71 9.87 -6.28
CA ASN A 81 21.44 9.62 -6.96
C ASN A 81 21.49 8.36 -7.84
N TYR A 82 22.63 8.09 -8.46
CA TYR A 82 22.88 6.94 -9.31
C TYR A 82 23.79 5.96 -8.58
N VAL A 83 23.25 4.81 -8.19
CA VAL A 83 23.99 3.80 -7.42
C VAL A 83 23.53 2.40 -7.81
N PRO A 84 24.38 1.56 -8.43
CA PRO A 84 24.05 0.18 -8.72
C PRO A 84 23.68 -0.55 -7.43
N THR A 85 22.43 -0.98 -7.32
CA THR A 85 21.87 -1.57 -6.10
C THR A 85 21.53 -3.05 -6.33
N ASN A 86 21.71 -3.88 -5.30
CA ASN A 86 21.32 -5.28 -5.36
C ASN A 86 19.82 -5.42 -5.70
N ARG A 87 19.48 -6.34 -6.61
CA ARG A 87 18.11 -6.55 -7.09
C ARG A 87 17.05 -6.76 -6.00
N TYR A 88 17.39 -7.37 -4.87
CA TYR A 88 16.43 -7.60 -3.77
C TYR A 88 16.20 -6.35 -2.94
N VAL A 89 17.27 -5.56 -2.72
CA VAL A 89 17.16 -4.25 -2.06
C VAL A 89 16.38 -3.29 -2.96
N LEU A 90 16.68 -3.28 -4.26
CA LEU A 90 15.97 -2.44 -5.21
C LEU A 90 14.53 -2.88 -5.42
N PHE A 91 14.24 -4.19 -5.41
CA PHE A 91 12.86 -4.69 -5.38
C PHE A 91 12.12 -4.14 -4.15
N GLY A 92 12.72 -4.22 -2.96
CA GLY A 92 12.12 -3.66 -1.76
C GLY A 92 11.94 -2.15 -1.82
N HIS A 93 12.95 -1.41 -2.32
CA HIS A 93 12.84 0.02 -2.54
C HIS A 93 11.68 0.37 -3.48
N HIS A 94 11.65 -0.25 -4.66
CA HIS A 94 10.62 0.01 -5.65
C HIS A 94 9.23 -0.37 -5.12
N PHE A 95 9.08 -1.59 -4.58
CA PHE A 95 7.84 -2.06 -3.97
C PHE A 95 7.35 -1.13 -2.86
N ALA A 96 8.21 -0.76 -1.90
CA ALA A 96 7.80 0.10 -0.81
C ALA A 96 7.51 1.54 -1.25
N ALA A 97 8.14 2.01 -2.33
CA ALA A 97 7.84 3.29 -2.94
C ALA A 97 6.47 3.29 -3.65
N ILE A 98 6.11 2.22 -4.37
CA ILE A 98 4.84 2.15 -5.11
C ILE A 98 3.64 1.73 -4.24
N ALA A 99 3.87 0.86 -3.25
CA ALA A 99 2.87 0.37 -2.33
C ALA A 99 2.69 1.34 -1.13
N GLY A 100 1.98 2.44 -1.36
CA GLY A 100 1.57 3.43 -0.36
C GLY A 100 0.21 3.11 0.29
N ALA A 101 -0.61 4.13 0.55
CA ALA A 101 -1.96 3.99 1.12
C ALA A 101 -2.96 3.34 0.14
N GLY A 102 -2.84 3.68 -1.15
CA GLY A 102 -3.79 3.31 -2.19
C GLY A 102 -4.15 1.82 -2.26
N PRO A 103 -3.17 0.88 -2.31
CA PRO A 103 -3.49 -0.55 -2.39
C PRO A 103 -4.07 -1.11 -1.10
N LEU A 104 -3.99 -0.38 0.03
CA LEU A 104 -4.59 -0.81 1.30
C LEU A 104 -6.02 -0.25 1.43
N VAL A 105 -6.14 1.07 1.33
CA VAL A 105 -7.38 1.82 1.56
C VAL A 105 -8.39 1.63 0.43
N GLY A 106 -7.92 1.68 -0.83
CA GLY A 106 -8.77 1.64 -2.01
C GLY A 106 -9.66 0.39 -2.07
N PRO A 107 -9.10 -0.83 -1.99
CA PRO A 107 -9.90 -2.05 -1.99
C PRO A 107 -10.86 -2.16 -0.80
N VAL A 108 -10.46 -1.68 0.38
CA VAL A 108 -11.34 -1.64 1.55
C VAL A 108 -12.53 -0.74 1.28
N LEU A 109 -12.32 0.48 0.77
CA LEU A 109 -13.42 1.40 0.43
C LEU A 109 -14.28 0.89 -0.73
N ALA A 110 -13.72 0.09 -1.64
CA ALA A 110 -14.46 -0.51 -2.73
C ALA A 110 -15.33 -1.70 -2.30
N ALA A 111 -15.04 -2.32 -1.14
CA ALA A 111 -15.84 -3.42 -0.61
C ALA A 111 -17.32 -3.05 -0.41
N GLN A 112 -17.67 -1.76 -0.34
CA GLN A 112 -19.06 -1.32 -0.32
C GLN A 112 -19.87 -1.81 -1.52
N MET A 113 -19.23 -2.09 -2.66
CA MET A 113 -19.86 -2.61 -3.88
C MET A 113 -19.92 -4.15 -3.92
N GLY A 114 -19.42 -4.81 -2.89
CA GLY A 114 -19.18 -6.24 -2.83
C GLY A 114 -17.75 -6.61 -3.20
N TYR A 115 -17.33 -7.84 -2.88
CA TYR A 115 -15.94 -8.28 -3.11
C TYR A 115 -15.64 -8.60 -4.58
N LEU A 116 -16.65 -8.95 -5.39
CA LEU A 116 -16.42 -9.53 -6.72
C LEU A 116 -15.87 -8.50 -7.73
N PRO A 117 -16.46 -7.31 -7.90
CA PRO A 117 -15.96 -6.34 -8.89
C PRO A 117 -14.52 -5.92 -8.59
N GLY A 118 -14.21 -5.64 -7.32
CA GLY A 118 -12.85 -5.27 -6.89
C GLY A 118 -11.84 -6.38 -7.14
N THR A 119 -12.19 -7.64 -6.80
CA THR A 119 -11.32 -8.79 -7.05
C THR A 119 -11.00 -8.95 -8.54
N LEU A 120 -12.02 -8.89 -9.40
CA LEU A 120 -11.83 -9.05 -10.85
C LEU A 120 -10.94 -7.95 -11.43
N TRP A 121 -11.14 -6.70 -10.99
CA TRP A 121 -10.33 -5.58 -11.46
C TRP A 121 -8.89 -5.63 -10.93
N LEU A 122 -8.67 -6.01 -9.68
CA LEU A 122 -7.33 -6.22 -9.13
C LEU A 122 -6.56 -7.25 -9.96
N LEU A 123 -7.18 -8.39 -10.28
CA LEU A 123 -6.55 -9.45 -11.05
C LEU A 123 -6.33 -9.10 -12.52
N ALA A 124 -7.36 -8.63 -13.21
CA ALA A 124 -7.26 -8.32 -14.64
C ALA A 124 -6.44 -7.05 -14.88
N GLY A 125 -6.70 -6.00 -14.08
CA GLY A 125 -6.03 -4.70 -14.17
C GLY A 125 -4.53 -4.80 -13.93
N VAL A 126 -4.10 -5.48 -12.87
CA VAL A 126 -2.65 -5.64 -12.58
C VAL A 126 -1.95 -6.42 -13.69
N VAL A 127 -2.52 -7.55 -14.12
CA VAL A 127 -1.82 -8.47 -15.03
C VAL A 127 -1.69 -7.85 -16.41
N LEU A 128 -2.77 -7.24 -16.92
CA LEU A 128 -2.85 -6.76 -18.29
C LEU A 128 -2.36 -5.32 -18.46
N ALA A 129 -2.53 -4.48 -17.44
CA ALA A 129 -2.24 -3.05 -17.53
C ALA A 129 -1.18 -2.59 -16.51
N GLY A 130 -1.39 -2.74 -15.20
CA GLY A 130 -0.53 -2.12 -14.18
C GLY A 130 0.89 -2.63 -14.18
N ALA A 131 1.09 -3.94 -14.05
CA ALA A 131 2.43 -4.55 -14.04
C ALA A 131 3.13 -4.38 -15.38
N VAL A 132 2.36 -4.32 -16.47
CA VAL A 132 2.88 -4.00 -17.81
C VAL A 132 3.38 -2.56 -17.84
N GLN A 133 2.54 -1.59 -17.47
CA GLN A 133 2.86 -0.17 -17.45
C GLN A 133 4.11 0.11 -16.61
N ASP A 134 4.14 -0.38 -15.37
CA ASP A 134 5.23 -0.14 -14.43
C ASP A 134 6.58 -0.69 -14.96
N PHE A 135 6.57 -1.94 -15.43
CA PHE A 135 7.74 -2.55 -16.06
C PHE A 135 8.19 -1.82 -17.33
N MET A 136 7.25 -1.46 -18.21
CA MET A 136 7.57 -0.80 -19.48
C MET A 136 8.14 0.60 -19.24
N VAL A 137 7.57 1.38 -18.32
CA VAL A 137 8.07 2.72 -17.99
C VAL A 137 9.47 2.63 -17.38
N LEU A 138 9.71 1.68 -16.47
CA LEU A 138 11.04 1.43 -15.90
C LEU A 138 12.08 1.14 -16.98
N PHE A 139 11.74 0.25 -17.91
CA PHE A 139 12.61 -0.12 -19.02
C PHE A 139 12.87 1.04 -19.99
N ILE A 140 11.84 1.82 -20.35
CA ILE A 140 12.00 2.95 -21.27
C ILE A 140 12.89 4.02 -20.61
N SER A 141 12.65 4.32 -19.34
CA SER A 141 13.46 5.29 -18.61
C SER A 141 14.90 4.82 -18.41
N SER A 142 15.15 3.53 -18.13
CA SER A 142 16.51 3.00 -18.02
C SER A 142 17.30 3.16 -19.32
N ARG A 143 16.64 3.09 -20.49
CA ARG A 143 17.28 3.35 -21.78
C ARG A 143 17.43 4.84 -22.12
N ARG A 144 16.74 5.72 -21.38
CA ARG A 144 16.82 7.19 -21.50
C ARG A 144 17.53 7.82 -20.31
N ASN A 145 18.57 7.14 -19.82
CA ASN A 145 19.42 7.66 -18.74
C ASN A 145 18.69 7.96 -17.41
N GLY A 146 17.58 7.27 -17.12
CA GLY A 146 16.77 7.53 -15.92
C GLY A 146 15.96 8.83 -15.98
N ALA A 147 15.56 9.25 -17.20
CA ALA A 147 14.74 10.43 -17.41
C ALA A 147 13.34 10.28 -16.82
N SER A 148 12.83 11.37 -16.24
CA SER A 148 11.45 11.44 -15.74
C SER A 148 10.44 11.36 -16.88
N LEU A 149 9.19 10.99 -16.55
CA LEU A 149 8.12 10.85 -17.54
C LEU A 149 7.93 12.10 -18.41
N GLY A 150 7.95 13.29 -17.80
CA GLY A 150 7.81 14.55 -18.54
C GLY A 150 8.98 14.83 -19.49
N GLU A 151 10.21 14.52 -19.09
CA GLU A 151 11.38 14.69 -19.94
C GLU A 151 11.37 13.67 -21.10
N MET A 152 10.87 12.45 -20.87
CA MET A 152 10.66 11.48 -21.95
C MET A 152 9.63 11.98 -22.97
N ILE A 153 8.50 12.56 -22.51
CA ILE A 153 7.50 13.17 -23.40
C ILE A 153 8.14 14.32 -24.19
N LYS A 154 8.98 15.13 -23.57
CA LYS A 154 9.70 16.23 -24.23
C LYS A 154 10.60 15.73 -25.36
N GLN A 155 11.32 14.62 -25.13
CA GLN A 155 12.21 14.03 -26.13
C GLN A 155 11.44 13.49 -27.34
N GLU A 156 10.21 13.00 -27.16
CA GLU A 156 9.41 12.40 -28.23
C GLU A 156 8.50 13.40 -28.96
N MET A 157 7.88 14.32 -28.22
CA MET A 157 6.83 15.22 -28.75
C MET A 157 7.28 16.67 -28.85
N GLY A 158 8.51 16.98 -28.42
CA GLY A 158 9.08 18.31 -28.47
C GLY A 158 8.86 19.15 -27.20
N PRO A 159 9.35 20.40 -27.19
CA PRO A 159 9.48 21.21 -25.97
C PRO A 159 8.14 21.63 -25.37
N VAL A 160 7.14 21.97 -26.20
CA VAL A 160 5.84 22.45 -25.72
C VAL A 160 5.05 21.34 -25.01
N PRO A 161 4.77 20.17 -25.64
CA PRO A 161 4.09 19.07 -24.93
C PRO A 161 4.88 18.58 -23.71
N GLY A 162 6.21 18.51 -23.83
CA GLY A 162 7.09 18.12 -22.73
C GLY A 162 7.01 19.05 -21.51
N SER A 163 6.97 20.36 -21.73
CA SER A 163 6.91 21.34 -20.63
C SER A 163 5.56 21.29 -19.92
N ILE A 164 4.46 21.15 -20.67
CA ILE A 164 3.11 20.97 -20.13
C ILE A 164 3.06 19.67 -19.32
N ALA A 165 3.61 18.58 -19.84
CA ALA A 165 3.64 17.28 -19.15
C ALA A 165 4.48 17.32 -17.87
N LEU A 166 5.68 17.93 -17.90
CA LEU A 166 6.53 18.10 -16.72
C LEU A 166 5.81 18.89 -15.62
N PHE A 167 5.23 20.03 -15.98
CA PHE A 167 4.49 20.87 -15.03
C PHE A 167 3.25 20.14 -14.47
N GLY A 168 2.46 19.50 -15.33
CA GLY A 168 1.28 18.74 -14.91
C GLY A 168 1.62 17.57 -14.01
N CYS A 169 2.63 16.76 -14.36
CA CYS A 169 3.08 15.65 -13.53
C CYS A 169 3.61 16.15 -12.18
N PHE A 170 4.31 17.28 -12.15
CA PHE A 170 4.83 17.88 -10.92
C PHE A 170 3.70 18.36 -9.99
N LEU A 171 2.66 19.01 -10.52
CA LEU A 171 1.47 19.39 -9.73
C LEU A 171 0.72 18.17 -9.18
N ILE A 172 0.54 17.12 -10.00
CA ILE A 172 -0.08 15.86 -9.56
C ILE A 172 0.74 15.24 -8.42
N MET A 173 2.08 15.24 -8.53
CA MET A 173 2.96 14.75 -7.47
C MET A 173 2.76 15.51 -6.16
N ILE A 174 2.65 16.85 -6.19
CA ILE A 174 2.40 17.66 -4.99
C ILE A 174 1.08 17.28 -4.32
N ILE A 175 0.00 17.13 -5.11
CA ILE A 175 -1.32 16.77 -4.59
C ILE A 175 -1.28 15.39 -3.93
N ILE A 176 -0.66 14.41 -4.60
CA ILE A 176 -0.54 13.04 -4.06
C ILE A 176 0.25 13.06 -2.75
N LEU A 177 1.40 13.74 -2.70
CA LEU A 177 2.22 13.85 -1.50
C LEU A 177 1.47 14.53 -0.35
N ALA A 178 0.68 15.57 -0.63
CA ALA A 178 -0.12 16.25 0.38
C ALA A 178 -1.16 15.30 1.01
N VAL A 179 -1.85 14.50 0.19
CA VAL A 179 -2.83 13.52 0.66
C VAL A 179 -2.16 12.42 1.48
N LEU A 180 -1.04 11.87 1.00
CA LEU A 180 -0.29 10.84 1.73
C LEU A 180 0.24 11.38 3.07
N ALA A 181 0.81 12.59 3.08
CA ALA A 181 1.31 13.24 4.29
C ALA A 181 0.20 13.45 5.32
N LEU A 182 -0.99 13.90 4.88
CA LEU A 182 -2.15 14.10 5.76
C LEU A 182 -2.55 12.80 6.47
N ILE A 183 -2.55 11.66 5.78
CA ILE A 183 -2.89 10.36 6.40
C ILE A 183 -1.84 9.97 7.45
N VAL A 184 -0.55 10.14 7.15
CA VAL A 184 0.53 9.86 8.13
C VAL A 184 0.43 10.76 9.35
N VAL A 185 0.20 12.07 9.15
CA VAL A 185 0.05 13.04 10.24
C VAL A 185 -1.09 12.61 11.17
N LYS A 186 -2.25 12.28 10.61
CA LYS A 186 -3.41 11.83 11.41
C LYS A 186 -3.18 10.49 12.11
N ALA A 187 -2.41 9.58 11.51
CA ALA A 187 -2.10 8.29 12.11
C ALA A 187 -1.07 8.39 13.25
N LEU A 188 -0.19 9.40 13.22
CA LEU A 188 0.87 9.61 14.22
C LEU A 188 0.51 10.64 15.29
N ALA A 189 -0.42 11.55 14.99
CA ALA A 189 -0.94 12.49 15.95
C ALA A 189 -1.47 11.78 17.18
N GLU A 190 -1.07 12.28 18.35
CA GLU A 190 -1.48 11.74 19.66
C GLU A 190 -1.13 10.26 19.89
N SER A 191 -0.27 9.67 19.05
CA SER A 191 0.14 8.26 19.14
C SER A 191 1.63 8.14 19.49
N PRO A 192 2.01 8.10 20.79
CA PRO A 192 3.40 7.98 21.20
C PRO A 192 4.05 6.67 20.73
N TRP A 193 3.27 5.58 20.67
CA TRP A 193 3.71 4.30 20.08
C TRP A 193 4.08 4.50 18.61
N GLY A 194 3.18 5.13 17.84
CA GLY A 194 3.37 5.42 16.43
C GLY A 194 4.64 6.21 16.17
N VAL A 195 4.78 7.35 16.86
CA VAL A 195 5.92 8.26 16.75
C VAL A 195 7.22 7.55 17.09
N PHE A 196 7.29 6.83 18.22
CA PHE A 196 8.50 6.13 18.63
C PHE A 196 8.95 5.10 17.59
N THR A 197 8.02 4.29 17.10
CA THR A 197 8.35 3.24 16.13
C THR A 197 8.84 3.84 14.82
N VAL A 198 8.13 4.84 14.29
CA VAL A 198 8.51 5.52 13.05
C VAL A 198 9.88 6.18 13.18
N CYS A 199 10.12 6.92 14.26
CA CYS A 199 11.42 7.55 14.51
C CYS A 199 12.55 6.52 14.62
N SER A 200 12.30 5.36 15.23
CA SER A 200 13.28 4.27 15.35
C SER A 200 13.67 3.67 13.99
N THR A 201 12.83 3.76 12.96
CA THR A 201 13.19 3.28 11.61
C THR A 201 14.33 4.07 10.98
N VAL A 202 14.53 5.34 11.36
CA VAL A 202 15.58 6.20 10.81
C VAL A 202 16.98 5.72 11.21
N PRO A 203 17.35 5.58 12.51
CA PRO A 203 18.65 5.06 12.90
C PRO A 203 18.88 3.62 12.42
N ILE A 204 17.83 2.78 12.39
CA ILE A 204 17.94 1.42 11.84
C ILE A 204 18.31 1.49 10.36
N ALA A 205 17.64 2.32 9.56
CA ALA A 205 17.94 2.48 8.14
C ALA A 205 19.37 3.02 7.90
N LEU A 206 19.79 4.02 8.68
CA LEU A 206 21.16 4.56 8.61
C LEU A 206 22.20 3.46 8.92
N PHE A 207 21.97 2.68 9.97
CA PHE A 207 22.82 1.54 10.30
C PHE A 207 22.85 0.53 9.15
N MET A 208 21.70 0.15 8.60
CA MET A 208 21.62 -0.79 7.49
C MET A 208 22.35 -0.28 6.24
N GLY A 209 22.21 1.01 5.91
CA GLY A 209 22.90 1.65 4.79
C GLY A 209 24.42 1.63 4.95
N ILE A 210 24.92 2.02 6.13
CA ILE A 210 26.35 1.98 6.47
C ILE A 210 26.88 0.53 6.48
N TYR A 211 26.09 -0.41 7.01
CA TYR A 211 26.46 -1.84 7.06
C TYR A 211 26.66 -2.42 5.66
N MET A 212 25.70 -2.17 4.76
CA MET A 212 25.74 -2.64 3.38
C MET A 212 26.82 -1.97 2.54
N ARG A 213 27.21 -0.74 2.87
CA ARG A 213 28.19 0.03 2.10
C ARG A 213 29.63 -0.21 2.57
N PHE A 214 29.87 -0.24 3.89
CA PHE A 214 31.22 -0.20 4.46
C PHE A 214 31.59 -1.41 5.33
N LEU A 215 30.68 -1.93 6.16
CA LEU A 215 31.05 -3.01 7.11
C LEU A 215 31.12 -4.37 6.42
N ARG A 216 30.05 -4.77 5.72
CA ARG A 216 29.99 -6.06 5.01
C ARG A 216 29.29 -5.94 3.66
N PRO A 217 29.96 -5.37 2.65
CA PRO A 217 29.41 -5.27 1.29
C PRO A 217 28.96 -6.62 0.76
N GLY A 218 27.75 -6.65 0.18
CA GLY A 218 27.17 -7.84 -0.44
C GLY A 218 26.46 -8.82 0.50
N ARG A 219 26.58 -8.69 1.83
CA ARG A 219 25.89 -9.56 2.80
C ARG A 219 24.49 -9.05 3.16
N VAL A 220 23.63 -8.96 2.15
CA VAL A 220 22.26 -8.43 2.31
C VAL A 220 21.43 -9.22 3.34
N GLY A 221 21.55 -10.56 3.35
CA GLY A 221 20.77 -11.40 4.28
C GLY A 221 21.05 -11.13 5.77
N GLU A 222 22.30 -10.85 6.15
CA GLU A 222 22.65 -10.56 7.55
C GLU A 222 21.97 -9.28 8.05
N VAL A 223 22.08 -8.20 7.26
CA VAL A 223 21.48 -6.90 7.59
C VAL A 223 19.95 -6.95 7.56
N SER A 224 19.35 -7.77 6.70
CA SER A 224 17.90 -8.01 6.70
C SER A 224 17.42 -8.59 8.02
N VAL A 225 18.10 -9.63 8.54
CA VAL A 225 17.73 -10.25 9.81
C VAL A 225 17.89 -9.27 10.96
N ILE A 226 19.01 -8.54 11.02
CA ILE A 226 19.25 -7.52 12.05
C ILE A 226 18.17 -6.42 11.98
N GLY A 227 17.87 -5.93 10.78
CA GLY A 227 16.84 -4.92 10.55
C GLY A 227 15.47 -5.37 11.05
N ILE A 228 15.04 -6.59 10.70
CA ILE A 228 13.76 -7.16 11.16
C ILE A 228 13.72 -7.25 12.68
N VAL A 229 14.79 -7.77 13.32
CA VAL A 229 14.85 -7.88 14.78
C VAL A 229 14.74 -6.50 15.44
N LEU A 230 15.47 -5.50 14.94
CA LEU A 230 15.42 -4.14 15.45
C LEU A 230 14.05 -3.47 15.22
N LEU A 231 13.40 -3.75 14.10
CA LEU A 231 12.06 -3.23 13.81
C LEU A 231 11.01 -3.84 14.74
N VAL A 232 11.01 -5.16 14.93
CA VAL A 232 10.12 -5.84 15.88
C VAL A 232 10.37 -5.35 17.31
N ALA A 233 11.64 -5.18 17.70
CA ALA A 233 12.00 -4.59 18.99
C ALA A 233 11.46 -3.14 19.11
N SER A 234 11.57 -2.33 18.06
CA SER A 234 11.06 -0.95 18.06
C SER A 234 9.54 -0.87 18.24
N ILE A 235 8.80 -1.79 17.62
CA ILE A 235 7.34 -1.90 17.78
C ILE A 235 7.00 -2.28 19.23
N TRP A 236 7.70 -3.27 19.79
CA TRP A 236 7.48 -3.72 21.16
C TRP A 236 7.81 -2.63 22.18
N PHE A 237 8.97 -1.99 22.07
CA PHE A 237 9.37 -0.86 22.92
C PHE A 237 8.47 0.36 22.74
N GLY A 238 7.92 0.58 21.54
CA GLY A 238 6.93 1.62 21.31
C GLY A 238 5.67 1.44 22.16
N GLY A 239 5.20 0.20 22.31
CA GLY A 239 4.11 -0.13 23.24
C GLY A 239 4.48 0.13 24.70
N VAL A 240 5.69 -0.26 25.13
CA VAL A 240 6.17 0.00 26.50
C VAL A 240 6.24 1.50 26.80
N ILE A 241 6.80 2.28 25.86
CA ILE A 241 6.97 3.73 25.99
C ILE A 241 5.62 4.46 26.00
N ALA A 242 4.64 3.99 25.22
CA ALA A 242 3.31 4.58 25.22
C ALA A 242 2.60 4.47 26.58
N HIS A 243 2.89 3.43 27.36
CA HIS A 243 2.33 3.24 28.70
C HIS A 243 3.18 3.88 29.82
N ASP A 244 4.36 4.41 29.50
CA ASP A 244 5.23 5.04 30.48
C ASP A 244 4.67 6.43 30.87
N PRO A 245 4.54 6.74 32.18
CA PRO A 245 3.96 8.01 32.65
C PRO A 245 4.72 9.27 32.21
N TYR A 246 6.01 9.15 31.89
CA TYR A 246 6.84 10.27 31.47
C TYR A 246 7.01 10.30 29.94
N TRP A 247 7.43 9.17 29.36
CA TRP A 247 7.77 9.09 27.94
C TRP A 247 6.55 9.04 27.03
N GLY A 248 5.42 8.50 27.49
CA GLY A 248 4.15 8.50 26.76
C GLY A 248 3.74 9.93 26.41
N PRO A 249 3.45 10.80 27.42
CA PRO A 249 3.10 12.20 27.18
C PRO A 249 4.18 12.99 26.43
N ALA A 250 5.47 12.70 26.65
CA ALA A 250 6.57 13.39 25.97
C ALA A 250 6.62 13.13 24.46
N LEU A 251 6.11 11.98 24.00
CA LEU A 251 6.05 11.60 22.58
C LEU A 251 4.65 11.76 21.96
N THR A 252 3.69 12.27 22.73
CA THR A 252 2.36 12.62 22.25
C THR A 252 2.40 14.01 21.62
N PHE A 253 2.53 14.05 20.29
CA PHE A 253 2.56 15.30 19.53
C PHE A 253 1.23 15.59 18.83
N LYS A 254 0.90 16.87 18.71
CA LYS A 254 -0.24 17.33 17.89
C LYS A 254 0.07 17.25 16.40
N ASP A 255 -0.97 17.18 15.58
CA ASP A 255 -0.91 17.13 14.10
C ASP A 255 0.00 18.22 13.52
N THR A 256 -0.07 19.44 14.05
CA THR A 256 0.73 20.58 13.58
C THR A 256 2.23 20.35 13.79
N THR A 257 2.62 19.84 14.96
CA THR A 257 4.02 19.49 15.26
C THR A 257 4.50 18.38 14.34
N ILE A 258 3.73 17.30 14.20
CA ILE A 258 4.07 16.19 13.29
C ILE A 258 4.22 16.68 11.85
N THR A 259 3.35 17.59 11.40
CA THR A 259 3.40 18.17 10.04
C THR A 259 4.74 18.89 9.79
N PHE A 260 5.14 19.79 10.68
CA PHE A 260 6.41 20.52 10.53
C PHE A 260 7.63 19.60 10.63
N THR A 261 7.60 18.62 11.54
CA THR A 261 8.66 17.61 11.67
C THR A 261 8.77 16.77 10.40
N LEU A 262 7.64 16.36 9.80
CA LEU A 262 7.61 15.58 8.58
C LEU A 262 8.16 16.37 7.38
N ILE A 263 7.84 17.65 7.27
CA ILE A 263 8.42 18.55 6.24
C ILE A 263 9.94 18.64 6.40
N GLY A 264 10.42 18.90 7.62
CA GLY A 264 11.85 18.98 7.91
C GLY A 264 12.58 17.67 7.61
N TYR A 265 12.00 16.55 8.02
CA TYR A 265 12.51 15.22 7.73
C TYR A 265 12.56 14.92 6.23
N ALA A 266 11.47 15.16 5.50
CA ALA A 266 11.40 14.91 4.06
C ALA A 266 12.43 15.75 3.28
N PHE A 267 12.64 16.99 3.70
CA PHE A 267 13.68 17.86 3.14
C PHE A 267 15.09 17.27 3.34
N ILE A 268 15.44 16.90 4.59
CA ILE A 268 16.75 16.31 4.90
C ILE A 268 16.92 14.98 4.16
N SER A 269 15.92 14.11 4.19
CA SER A 269 15.92 12.80 3.53
C SER A 269 16.11 12.92 2.02
N ALA A 270 15.52 13.92 1.36
CA ALA A 270 15.68 14.16 -0.07
C ALA A 270 17.11 14.62 -0.46
N LEU A 271 17.86 15.23 0.46
CA LEU A 271 19.24 15.66 0.25
C LEU A 271 20.27 14.54 0.45
N LEU A 272 20.00 13.62 1.37
CA LEU A 272 20.92 12.53 1.69
C LEU A 272 21.09 11.55 0.51
N PRO A 273 22.22 10.81 0.44
CA PRO A 273 22.42 9.78 -0.56
C PRO A 273 21.35 8.68 -0.49
N VAL A 274 20.90 8.19 -1.65
CA VAL A 274 19.82 7.19 -1.72
C VAL A 274 20.17 5.90 -0.96
N TRP A 275 21.44 5.48 -1.02
CA TRP A 275 21.92 4.26 -0.36
C TRP A 275 22.01 4.37 1.17
N LEU A 276 22.01 5.59 1.72
CA LEU A 276 22.22 5.81 3.16
C LEU A 276 20.93 5.68 3.96
N ILE A 277 19.84 6.28 3.48
CA ILE A 277 18.55 6.31 4.20
C ILE A 277 17.41 5.69 3.39
N LEU A 278 17.17 6.18 2.17
CA LEU A 278 15.96 5.85 1.40
C LEU A 278 15.90 4.35 1.06
N ALA A 279 16.89 3.84 0.33
CA ALA A 279 16.87 2.43 -0.08
C ALA A 279 16.92 1.44 1.10
N PRO A 280 17.75 1.62 2.15
CA PRO A 280 17.72 0.75 3.32
C PRO A 280 16.41 0.82 4.11
N ARG A 281 15.81 2.00 4.27
CA ARG A 281 14.55 2.19 4.98
C ARG A 281 13.39 1.53 4.24
N ASP A 282 13.31 1.75 2.93
CA ASP A 282 12.28 1.15 2.10
C ASP A 282 12.42 -0.38 2.04
N TYR A 283 13.66 -0.86 2.01
CA TYR A 283 13.96 -2.29 2.13
C TYR A 283 13.55 -2.88 3.48
N LEU A 284 13.85 -2.18 4.59
CA LEU A 284 13.41 -2.57 5.93
C LEU A 284 11.87 -2.63 6.00
N ALA A 285 11.21 -1.58 5.53
CA ALA A 285 9.76 -1.50 5.51
C ALA A 285 9.18 -2.68 4.74
N THR A 286 9.76 -3.04 3.59
CA THR A 286 9.32 -4.17 2.74
C THR A 286 9.17 -5.48 3.52
N PHE A 287 10.05 -5.77 4.48
CA PHE A 287 9.92 -6.97 5.30
C PHE A 287 8.68 -6.95 6.17
N LEU A 288 8.39 -5.81 6.79
CA LEU A 288 7.14 -5.63 7.53
C LEU A 288 5.95 -5.69 6.58
N LYS A 289 6.04 -5.02 5.42
CA LYS A 289 5.00 -4.98 4.39
C LYS A 289 4.58 -6.38 3.94
N ILE A 290 5.54 -7.12 3.40
CA ILE A 290 5.31 -8.46 2.87
C ILE A 290 5.05 -9.44 4.02
N GLY A 291 5.77 -9.33 5.13
CA GLY A 291 5.63 -10.23 6.28
C GLY A 291 4.24 -10.21 6.88
N VAL A 292 3.65 -9.04 7.11
CA VAL A 292 2.29 -8.92 7.64
C VAL A 292 1.26 -9.45 6.65
N ILE A 293 1.40 -9.15 5.36
CA ILE A 293 0.45 -9.59 4.33
C ILE A 293 0.53 -11.10 4.11
N VAL A 294 1.74 -11.68 4.11
CA VAL A 294 1.94 -13.14 4.08
C VAL A 294 1.41 -13.78 5.36
N GLY A 295 1.66 -13.18 6.53
CA GLY A 295 1.09 -13.64 7.80
C GLY A 295 -0.43 -13.64 7.76
N LEU A 296 -1.05 -12.61 7.21
CA LEU A 296 -2.50 -12.51 7.02
C LEU A 296 -3.00 -13.59 6.06
N ALA A 297 -2.32 -13.81 4.94
CA ALA A 297 -2.66 -14.87 3.99
C ALA A 297 -2.58 -16.27 4.63
N LEU A 298 -1.53 -16.54 5.40
CA LEU A 298 -1.40 -17.79 6.16
C LEU A 298 -2.50 -17.92 7.21
N GLY A 299 -2.82 -16.84 7.93
CA GLY A 299 -3.92 -16.80 8.89
C GLY A 299 -5.26 -17.12 8.23
N ILE A 300 -5.52 -16.60 7.03
CA ILE A 300 -6.72 -16.92 6.25
C ILE A 300 -6.74 -18.38 5.80
N VAL A 301 -5.59 -18.94 5.41
CA VAL A 301 -5.49 -20.36 5.04
C VAL A 301 -5.81 -21.27 6.24
N ILE A 302 -5.35 -20.90 7.44
CA ILE A 302 -5.55 -21.67 8.67
C ILE A 302 -7.00 -21.53 9.16
N LEU A 303 -7.52 -20.31 9.22
CA LEU A 303 -8.84 -20.03 9.80
C LEU A 303 -9.98 -20.29 8.82
N ASN A 304 -9.71 -20.26 7.51
CA ASN A 304 -10.68 -20.36 6.42
C ASN A 304 -11.97 -19.54 6.67
N PRO A 305 -11.88 -18.22 6.93
CA PRO A 305 -13.04 -17.41 7.24
C PRO A 305 -13.95 -17.23 6.02
N ASP A 306 -15.26 -17.24 6.26
CA ASP A 306 -16.25 -16.91 5.24
C ASP A 306 -16.19 -15.43 4.87
N LEU A 307 -16.41 -15.13 3.59
CA LEU A 307 -16.62 -13.76 3.14
C LEU A 307 -18.05 -13.36 3.50
N LYS A 308 -18.18 -12.50 4.50
CA LYS A 308 -19.47 -11.99 4.99
C LYS A 308 -20.05 -10.91 4.07
N MET A 309 -19.17 -10.13 3.43
CA MET A 309 -19.59 -9.21 2.38
C MET A 309 -20.11 -10.01 1.18
N PRO A 310 -21.28 -9.68 0.60
CA PRO A 310 -21.78 -10.37 -0.59
C PRO A 310 -20.89 -10.08 -1.80
N ALA A 311 -21.01 -10.94 -2.84
CA ALA A 311 -20.28 -10.76 -4.09
C ALA A 311 -20.55 -9.39 -4.71
N VAL A 312 -21.80 -8.96 -4.66
CA VAL A 312 -22.28 -7.65 -5.09
C VAL A 312 -23.28 -7.13 -4.05
N THR A 313 -23.20 -5.86 -3.71
CA THR A 313 -24.18 -5.19 -2.82
C THR A 313 -25.17 -4.37 -3.64
N GLN A 314 -26.20 -3.83 -2.98
CA GLN A 314 -27.13 -2.88 -3.60
C GLN A 314 -26.46 -1.59 -4.11
N TYR A 315 -25.26 -1.26 -3.63
CA TYR A 315 -24.54 -0.03 -3.98
C TYR A 315 -23.70 -0.13 -5.25
N ILE A 316 -23.80 -1.24 -6.00
CA ILE A 316 -23.17 -1.36 -7.32
C ILE A 316 -23.72 -0.32 -8.32
N ASP A 317 -24.91 0.21 -8.06
CA ASP A 317 -25.53 1.30 -8.81
C ASP A 317 -24.86 2.68 -8.59
N GLY A 318 -23.95 2.77 -7.63
CA GLY A 318 -23.19 3.97 -7.30
C GLY A 318 -23.82 4.88 -6.24
N THR A 319 -24.87 4.42 -5.55
CA THR A 319 -25.53 5.15 -4.46
C THR A 319 -24.88 4.93 -3.08
N GLY A 320 -23.70 4.33 -3.05
CA GLY A 320 -22.99 3.94 -1.83
C GLY A 320 -22.73 5.08 -0.83
N PRO A 321 -22.80 4.81 0.49
CA PRO A 321 -22.67 5.83 1.53
C PRO A 321 -21.22 6.28 1.78
N LEU A 322 -20.21 5.45 1.43
CA LEU A 322 -18.79 5.82 1.58
C LEU A 322 -18.39 6.82 0.49
N TRP A 323 -18.83 6.55 -0.73
CA TRP A 323 -18.61 7.41 -1.89
C TRP A 323 -19.69 7.16 -2.94
N LYS A 324 -20.08 8.24 -3.61
CA LYS A 324 -21.07 8.23 -4.69
C LYS A 324 -20.37 8.12 -6.04
N GLY A 325 -20.90 7.29 -6.92
CA GLY A 325 -20.38 7.13 -8.28
C GLY A 325 -20.62 5.73 -8.85
N ALA A 326 -20.95 5.64 -10.13
CA ALA A 326 -21.15 4.36 -10.80
C ALA A 326 -19.89 3.48 -10.74
N LEU A 327 -20.08 2.15 -10.70
CA LEU A 327 -18.99 1.16 -10.67
C LEU A 327 -17.90 1.47 -11.70
N PHE A 328 -18.30 1.81 -12.93
CA PHE A 328 -17.40 2.34 -13.95
C PHE A 328 -17.71 3.83 -14.19
N PRO A 329 -16.70 4.73 -14.18
CA PRO A 329 -15.26 4.47 -14.12
C PRO A 329 -14.68 4.43 -12.70
N PHE A 330 -15.48 4.59 -11.63
CA PHE A 330 -14.91 4.81 -10.29
C PHE A 330 -14.06 3.65 -9.77
N LEU A 331 -14.32 2.40 -10.16
CA LEU A 331 -13.47 1.27 -9.80
C LEU A 331 -12.01 1.46 -10.26
N PHE A 332 -11.79 2.13 -11.40
CA PHE A 332 -10.46 2.48 -11.93
C PHE A 332 -9.77 3.58 -11.12
N ILE A 333 -10.53 4.35 -10.33
CA ILE A 333 -10.04 5.44 -9.50
C ILE A 333 -9.84 4.94 -8.06
N THR A 334 -10.87 4.33 -7.49
CA THR A 334 -10.89 3.83 -6.10
C THR A 334 -9.89 2.71 -5.89
N ILE A 335 -9.76 1.79 -6.85
CA ILE A 335 -8.77 0.71 -6.83
C ILE A 335 -7.76 0.92 -7.98
N ALA A 336 -7.25 2.14 -8.12
CA ALA A 336 -6.16 2.43 -9.04
C ALA A 336 -4.88 1.73 -8.55
N CYS A 337 -4.46 2.02 -7.33
CA CYS A 337 -3.30 1.35 -6.73
C CYS A 337 -3.63 -0.11 -6.40
N GLY A 338 -2.73 -1.03 -6.75
CA GLY A 338 -2.99 -2.48 -6.79
C GLY A 338 -3.58 -3.00 -8.11
N ALA A 339 -4.06 -2.15 -9.03
CA ALA A 339 -4.48 -2.56 -10.38
C ALA A 339 -3.71 -1.83 -11.48
N VAL A 340 -3.83 -0.50 -11.56
CA VAL A 340 -3.15 0.38 -12.53
C VAL A 340 -2.97 1.77 -11.91
N SER A 341 -1.73 2.20 -11.64
CA SER A 341 -1.46 3.49 -10.99
C SER A 341 -0.53 4.39 -11.79
N GLY A 342 -0.91 5.67 -11.93
CA GLY A 342 -0.06 6.69 -12.53
C GLY A 342 1.15 7.07 -11.66
N PHE A 343 1.05 6.95 -10.34
CA PHE A 343 2.16 7.24 -9.42
C PHE A 343 3.34 6.29 -9.63
N HIS A 344 3.07 5.03 -9.98
CA HIS A 344 4.09 4.04 -10.28
C HIS A 344 4.96 4.47 -11.45
N ALA A 345 4.35 5.03 -12.50
CA ALA A 345 5.10 5.56 -13.64
C ALA A 345 6.07 6.69 -13.25
N LEU A 346 5.74 7.48 -12.22
CA LEU A 346 6.63 8.54 -11.72
C LEU A 346 7.82 7.94 -10.95
N ILE A 347 7.61 6.90 -10.16
CA ILE A 347 8.68 6.17 -9.44
C ILE A 347 9.55 5.36 -10.41
N ALA A 348 8.93 4.62 -11.33
CA ALA A 348 9.56 3.79 -12.34
C ALA A 348 10.37 4.60 -13.35
N SER A 349 10.05 5.88 -13.58
CA SER A 349 10.85 6.76 -14.44
C SER A 349 11.84 7.63 -13.68
N GLY A 350 11.56 8.01 -12.43
CA GLY A 350 12.35 9.01 -11.71
C GLY A 350 13.43 8.46 -10.78
N THR A 351 13.15 7.39 -10.04
CA THR A 351 14.02 6.93 -8.94
C THR A 351 14.64 5.56 -9.23
N THR A 352 13.79 4.57 -9.51
CA THR A 352 14.19 3.17 -9.70
C THR A 352 15.23 2.93 -10.83
N PRO A 353 15.14 3.57 -12.02
CA PRO A 353 16.10 3.32 -13.10
C PRO A 353 17.51 3.82 -12.76
N LYS A 354 17.64 4.76 -11.82
CA LYS A 354 18.92 5.28 -11.33
C LYS A 354 19.64 4.33 -10.36
N LEU A 355 18.93 3.29 -9.89
CA LEU A 355 19.46 2.28 -8.97
C LEU A 355 19.63 0.89 -9.62
N LEU A 356 19.02 0.70 -10.80
CA LEU A 356 18.96 -0.58 -11.51
C LEU A 356 20.36 -1.03 -11.94
N ALA A 357 20.89 -2.12 -11.36
CA ALA A 357 22.23 -2.62 -11.68
C ALA A 357 22.29 -3.36 -13.03
N ASN A 358 21.23 -4.09 -13.40
CA ASN A 358 21.14 -4.82 -14.66
C ASN A 358 19.76 -4.62 -15.32
N GLU A 359 19.71 -4.45 -16.63
CA GLU A 359 18.46 -4.26 -17.37
C GLU A 359 17.50 -5.46 -17.19
N THR A 360 18.03 -6.68 -17.07
CA THR A 360 17.21 -7.88 -16.87
C THR A 360 16.48 -7.93 -15.53
N ASP A 361 16.98 -7.21 -14.51
CA ASP A 361 16.31 -7.11 -13.21
C ASP A 361 15.02 -6.28 -13.28
N ALA A 362 14.82 -5.47 -14.33
CA ALA A 362 13.62 -4.64 -14.50
C ALA A 362 12.33 -5.47 -14.51
N ARG A 363 12.36 -6.72 -14.99
CA ARG A 363 11.21 -7.63 -14.93
C ARG A 363 10.86 -8.02 -13.49
N PHE A 364 11.87 -8.33 -12.68
CA PHE A 364 11.66 -8.72 -11.29
C PHE A 364 11.21 -7.53 -10.46
N ILE A 365 11.81 -6.37 -10.69
CA ILE A 365 11.53 -5.14 -9.94
C ILE A 365 10.19 -4.53 -10.36
N GLY A 366 9.97 -4.17 -11.62
CA GLY A 366 8.72 -3.53 -12.05
C GLY A 366 7.53 -4.50 -12.03
N TYR A 367 7.54 -5.49 -12.93
CA TYR A 367 6.39 -6.41 -13.05
C TYR A 367 6.15 -7.19 -11.76
N GLY A 368 7.22 -7.67 -11.11
CA GLY A 368 7.11 -8.44 -9.88
C GLY A 368 6.62 -7.63 -8.68
N ALA A 369 7.10 -6.39 -8.48
CA ALA A 369 6.64 -5.57 -7.37
C ALA A 369 5.17 -5.18 -7.54
N MET A 370 4.73 -4.89 -8.76
CA MET A 370 3.33 -4.55 -9.01
C MET A 370 2.37 -5.73 -8.77
N LEU A 371 2.77 -6.97 -9.11
CA LEU A 371 2.00 -8.14 -8.70
C LEU A 371 1.94 -8.29 -7.17
N MET A 372 3.04 -8.00 -6.47
CA MET A 372 3.07 -8.05 -5.00
C MET A 372 2.16 -6.98 -4.39
N GLU A 373 2.14 -5.75 -4.93
CA GLU A 373 1.22 -4.71 -4.49
C GLU A 373 -0.24 -5.09 -4.74
N SER A 374 -0.54 -5.69 -5.88
CA SER A 374 -1.90 -6.20 -6.14
C SER A 374 -2.29 -7.33 -5.19
N PHE A 375 -1.35 -8.17 -4.76
CA PHE A 375 -1.59 -9.13 -3.70
C PHE A 375 -1.91 -8.45 -2.37
N VAL A 376 -1.19 -7.39 -1.99
CA VAL A 376 -1.55 -6.56 -0.82
C VAL A 376 -2.99 -6.05 -0.94
N ALA A 377 -3.38 -5.58 -2.13
CA ALA A 377 -4.72 -5.06 -2.38
C ALA A 377 -5.83 -6.11 -2.30
N VAL A 378 -5.59 -7.32 -2.81
CA VAL A 378 -6.49 -8.47 -2.63
C VAL A 378 -6.64 -8.78 -1.14
N MET A 379 -5.53 -8.80 -0.39
CA MET A 379 -5.56 -9.09 1.04
C MET A 379 -6.32 -8.02 1.83
N ALA A 380 -6.22 -6.74 1.44
CA ALA A 380 -6.99 -5.67 2.04
C ALA A 380 -8.51 -5.79 1.76
N LEU A 381 -8.88 -6.13 0.52
CA LEU A 381 -10.27 -6.41 0.16
C LEU A 381 -10.85 -7.59 0.95
N VAL A 382 -10.07 -8.66 1.08
CA VAL A 382 -10.47 -9.84 1.86
C VAL A 382 -10.59 -9.49 3.35
N ALA A 383 -9.65 -8.73 3.92
CA ALA A 383 -9.71 -8.28 5.31
C ALA A 383 -10.97 -7.43 5.60
N ALA A 384 -11.40 -6.60 4.65
CA ALA A 384 -12.66 -5.87 4.77
C ALA A 384 -13.89 -6.78 4.64
N SER A 385 -13.79 -7.83 3.80
CA SER A 385 -14.92 -8.70 3.46
C SER A 385 -15.20 -9.81 4.49
N ILE A 386 -14.28 -10.07 5.43
CA ILE A 386 -14.48 -11.01 6.54
C ILE A 386 -15.12 -10.36 7.78
N ILE A 387 -15.17 -9.03 7.83
CA ILE A 387 -15.84 -8.26 8.88
C ILE A 387 -17.36 -8.24 8.60
N GLU A 388 -18.18 -8.12 9.64
CA GLU A 388 -19.63 -7.95 9.46
C GLU A 388 -19.93 -6.72 8.58
N PRO A 389 -20.74 -6.84 7.52
CA PRO A 389 -21.06 -5.73 6.64
C PRO A 389 -21.60 -4.50 7.38
N GLY A 390 -22.45 -4.69 8.40
CA GLY A 390 -22.97 -3.58 9.19
C GLY A 390 -21.88 -2.86 9.99
N LEU A 391 -20.90 -3.59 10.54
CA LEU A 391 -19.75 -2.98 11.18
C LEU A 391 -18.85 -2.24 10.15
N TYR A 392 -18.62 -2.85 8.98
CA TYR A 392 -17.90 -2.22 7.88
C TYR A 392 -18.53 -0.87 7.49
N PHE A 393 -19.85 -0.79 7.30
CA PHE A 393 -20.52 0.45 6.94
C PHE A 393 -20.52 1.47 8.08
N ALA A 394 -20.68 1.04 9.33
CA ALA A 394 -20.60 1.92 10.49
C ALA A 394 -19.22 2.59 10.64
N MET A 395 -18.14 1.85 10.34
CA MET A 395 -16.77 2.37 10.44
C MET A 395 -16.39 3.30 9.29
N ASN A 396 -16.75 2.92 8.05
CA ASN A 396 -16.23 3.61 6.87
C ASN A 396 -17.13 4.76 6.38
N THR A 397 -18.37 4.85 6.84
CA THR A 397 -19.26 5.95 6.45
C THR A 397 -18.91 7.22 7.23
N PRO A 398 -18.72 8.37 6.57
CA PRO A 398 -18.52 9.64 7.27
C PRO A 398 -19.71 9.97 8.20
N PRO A 399 -19.50 10.70 9.32
CA PRO A 399 -20.58 11.05 10.25
C PRO A 399 -21.80 11.69 9.58
N ALA A 400 -21.58 12.56 8.59
CA ALA A 400 -22.65 13.17 7.80
C ALA A 400 -23.51 12.14 7.03
N GLY A 401 -22.90 11.05 6.54
CA GLY A 401 -23.62 9.96 5.87
C GLY A 401 -24.41 9.07 6.82
N LEU A 402 -24.04 9.05 8.11
CA LEU A 402 -24.76 8.33 9.16
C LEU A 402 -25.85 9.19 9.85
N GLY A 403 -25.89 10.49 9.56
CA GLY A 403 -26.79 11.44 10.23
C GLY A 403 -26.40 11.76 11.66
N ILE A 404 -25.12 11.60 12.01
CA ILE A 404 -24.61 11.76 13.38
C ILE A 404 -23.62 12.93 13.49
N VAL A 405 -23.54 13.52 14.68
CA VAL A 405 -22.49 14.45 15.08
C VAL A 405 -21.66 13.77 16.16
N MET A 406 -20.37 13.61 15.90
CA MET A 406 -19.48 12.93 16.84
C MET A 406 -19.13 13.84 18.02
N PRO A 407 -19.14 13.31 19.25
CA PRO A 407 -18.62 14.06 20.40
C PRO A 407 -17.11 14.26 20.26
N ASN A 408 -16.56 15.26 20.95
CA ASN A 408 -15.13 15.54 20.96
C ASN A 408 -14.39 14.49 21.81
N LEU A 409 -13.93 13.41 21.17
CA LEU A 409 -13.26 12.30 21.85
C LEU A 409 -11.92 12.72 22.50
N HIS A 410 -11.30 13.83 22.10
CA HIS A 410 -10.08 14.34 22.71
C HIS A 410 -10.30 14.81 24.16
N GLU A 411 -11.54 15.11 24.56
CA GLU A 411 -11.90 15.53 25.92
C GLU A 411 -12.31 14.35 26.83
N MET A 412 -12.24 13.11 26.33
CA MET A 412 -12.74 11.92 27.03
C MET A 412 -11.91 11.52 28.27
N GLY A 413 -10.77 12.18 28.51
CA GLY A 413 -9.97 12.06 29.74
C GLY A 413 -10.16 13.20 30.76
N GLY A 414 -11.02 14.18 30.47
CA GLY A 414 -11.25 15.35 31.33
C GLY A 414 -12.54 15.28 32.16
N GLU A 415 -12.95 16.41 32.74
CA GLU A 415 -14.17 16.53 33.57
C GLU A 415 -15.46 16.12 32.83
N ASN A 416 -15.46 16.26 31.49
CA ASN A 416 -16.60 15.94 30.62
C ASN A 416 -16.70 14.46 30.21
N ALA A 417 -15.81 13.58 30.69
CA ALA A 417 -15.71 12.19 30.23
C ALA A 417 -17.05 11.42 30.30
N ALA A 418 -17.81 11.58 31.39
CA ALA A 418 -19.09 10.91 31.57
C ALA A 418 -20.16 11.39 30.56
N MET A 419 -20.19 12.69 30.27
CA MET A 419 -21.08 13.27 29.26
C MET A 419 -20.73 12.78 27.85
N ILE A 420 -19.43 12.78 27.52
CA ILE A 420 -18.93 12.30 26.22
C ILE A 420 -19.24 10.81 26.03
N ALA A 421 -19.08 9.99 27.06
CA ALA A 421 -19.43 8.57 27.02
C ALA A 421 -20.94 8.35 26.81
N ALA A 422 -21.80 9.16 27.43
CA ALA A 422 -23.24 9.12 27.21
C ALA A 422 -23.62 9.53 25.78
N GLN A 423 -23.08 10.64 25.28
CA GLN A 423 -23.27 11.10 23.90
C GLN A 423 -22.80 10.05 22.89
N LEU A 424 -21.65 9.42 23.14
CA LEU A 424 -21.12 8.38 22.26
C LEU A 424 -22.05 7.17 22.19
N LYS A 425 -22.67 6.78 23.31
CA LYS A 425 -23.66 5.70 23.32
C LYS A 425 -24.88 6.05 22.46
N GLU A 426 -25.41 7.27 22.58
CA GLU A 426 -26.54 7.74 21.75
C GLU A 426 -26.18 7.78 20.26
N VAL A 427 -25.02 8.33 19.94
CA VAL A 427 -24.49 8.38 18.57
C VAL A 427 -24.32 6.98 17.98
N THR A 428 -23.88 6.03 18.79
CA THR A 428 -23.72 4.63 18.37
C THR A 428 -25.06 3.95 18.11
N VAL A 429 -26.08 4.24 18.91
CA VAL A 429 -27.45 3.76 18.69
C VAL A 429 -28.00 4.30 17.37
N HIS A 430 -27.82 5.59 17.11
CA HIS A 430 -28.25 6.19 15.84
C HIS A 430 -27.50 5.57 14.66
N ALA A 431 -26.17 5.48 14.71
CA ALA A 431 -25.37 4.88 13.65
C ALA A 431 -25.80 3.44 13.34
N ALA A 432 -26.04 2.61 14.37
CA ALA A 432 -26.51 1.24 14.21
C ALA A 432 -27.89 1.17 13.55
N ALA A 433 -28.82 2.06 13.94
CA ALA A 433 -30.15 2.14 13.33
C ALA A 433 -30.08 2.56 11.86
N THR A 434 -29.28 3.57 11.53
CA THR A 434 -29.08 4.04 10.15
C THR A 434 -28.52 2.93 9.28
N VAL A 435 -27.44 2.26 9.71
CA VAL A 435 -26.82 1.19 8.92
C VAL A 435 -27.75 -0.03 8.78
N SER A 436 -28.46 -0.38 9.84
CA SER A 436 -29.46 -1.47 9.80
C SER A 436 -30.63 -1.13 8.86
N SER A 437 -31.02 0.14 8.73
CA SER A 437 -32.05 0.58 7.78
C SER A 437 -31.66 0.35 6.32
N TRP A 438 -30.35 0.25 6.03
CA TRP A 438 -29.83 -0.10 4.72
C TRP A 438 -29.83 -1.61 4.45
N GLY A 439 -30.29 -2.44 5.39
CA GLY A 439 -30.28 -3.90 5.26
C GLY A 439 -28.99 -4.58 5.73
N PHE A 440 -28.06 -3.83 6.35
CA PHE A 440 -26.87 -4.37 6.97
C PHE A 440 -27.03 -4.37 8.50
N VAL A 441 -27.59 -5.44 9.04
CA VAL A 441 -27.95 -5.53 10.47
C VAL A 441 -26.70 -5.42 11.36
N ILE A 442 -26.72 -4.47 12.30
CA ILE A 442 -25.69 -4.27 13.31
C ILE A 442 -26.32 -3.70 14.58
N SER A 443 -25.96 -4.25 15.73
CA SER A 443 -26.42 -3.73 17.03
C SER A 443 -25.47 -2.66 17.59
N PRO A 444 -25.98 -1.69 18.37
CA PRO A 444 -25.14 -0.72 19.08
C PRO A 444 -24.09 -1.41 19.97
N GLU A 445 -24.48 -2.53 20.60
CA GLU A 445 -23.60 -3.32 21.48
C GLU A 445 -22.42 -3.90 20.71
N GLN A 446 -22.63 -4.40 19.49
CA GLN A 446 -21.54 -4.90 18.65
C GLN A 446 -20.53 -3.80 18.27
N ILE A 447 -21.03 -2.59 17.97
CA ILE A 447 -20.16 -1.44 17.64
C ILE A 447 -19.32 -1.04 18.86
N LEU A 448 -19.96 -0.91 20.03
CA LEU A 448 -19.28 -0.57 21.28
C LEU A 448 -18.30 -1.65 21.73
N GLN A 449 -18.68 -2.92 21.59
CA GLN A 449 -17.82 -4.04 21.94
C GLN A 449 -16.59 -4.08 21.03
N THR A 450 -16.76 -3.85 19.72
CA THR A 450 -15.61 -3.77 18.79
C THR A 450 -14.67 -2.65 19.19
N ALA A 451 -15.18 -1.46 19.53
CA ALA A 451 -14.36 -0.34 19.99
C ALA A 451 -13.53 -0.73 21.24
N LYS A 452 -14.19 -1.37 22.21
CA LYS A 452 -13.54 -1.87 23.42
C LYS A 452 -12.48 -2.92 23.12
N ASP A 453 -12.75 -3.88 22.24
CA ASP A 453 -11.83 -4.98 21.91
C ASP A 453 -10.56 -4.47 21.23
N ILE A 454 -10.67 -3.42 20.41
CA ILE A 454 -9.51 -2.79 19.76
C ILE A 454 -8.83 -1.72 20.62
N GLY A 455 -9.33 -1.46 21.83
CA GLY A 455 -8.76 -0.47 22.75
C GLY A 455 -8.97 0.98 22.32
N GLU A 456 -10.04 1.28 21.59
CA GLU A 456 -10.36 2.62 21.10
C GLU A 456 -11.68 3.13 21.70
N PRO A 457 -11.84 4.45 21.93
CA PRO A 457 -13.09 4.98 22.46
C PRO A 457 -14.26 4.75 21.50
N SER A 458 -14.01 4.80 20.18
CA SER A 458 -15.02 4.56 19.15
C SER A 458 -14.41 4.03 17.85
N VAL A 459 -15.19 3.19 17.15
CA VAL A 459 -14.92 2.78 15.76
C VAL A 459 -15.62 3.67 14.72
N LEU A 460 -16.50 4.58 15.16
CA LEU A 460 -17.16 5.56 14.30
C LEU A 460 -16.20 6.72 13.97
N ASN A 461 -16.46 7.45 12.89
CA ASN A 461 -15.62 8.56 12.41
C ASN A 461 -14.19 8.16 12.03
N ARG A 462 -14.03 6.90 11.65
CA ARG A 462 -12.77 6.31 11.18
C ARG A 462 -12.82 6.02 9.68
N ALA A 463 -13.49 6.91 8.95
CA ALA A 463 -13.68 6.83 7.52
C ALA A 463 -12.33 6.91 6.78
N GLY A 464 -12.15 6.08 5.76
CA GLY A 464 -10.92 6.01 4.97
C GLY A 464 -10.28 4.64 4.88
N GLY A 465 -10.96 3.55 5.24
CA GLY A 465 -10.53 2.16 4.99
C GLY A 465 -9.40 1.64 5.89
N ALA A 466 -8.48 2.51 6.28
CA ALA A 466 -7.33 2.25 7.13
C ALA A 466 -7.69 1.52 8.46
N PRO A 467 -8.57 2.08 9.33
CA PRO A 467 -8.99 1.40 10.55
C PRO A 467 -9.74 0.09 10.32
N THR A 468 -10.49 0.00 9.22
CA THR A 468 -11.21 -1.23 8.86
C THR A 468 -10.25 -2.35 8.48
N LEU A 469 -9.19 -2.03 7.72
CA LEU A 469 -8.11 -2.97 7.44
C LEU A 469 -7.45 -3.44 8.74
N ALA A 470 -7.12 -2.51 9.65
CA ALA A 470 -6.52 -2.84 10.93
C ALA A 470 -7.41 -3.75 11.78
N VAL A 471 -8.73 -3.53 11.79
CA VAL A 471 -9.70 -4.44 12.45
C VAL A 471 -9.70 -5.82 11.79
N GLY A 472 -9.60 -5.90 10.47
CA GLY A 472 -9.53 -7.17 9.74
C GLY A 472 -8.25 -7.95 10.04
N ILE A 473 -7.10 -7.26 10.08
CA ILE A 473 -5.82 -7.83 10.51
C ILE A 473 -5.93 -8.33 11.95
N ALA A 474 -6.47 -7.52 12.86
CA ALA A 474 -6.64 -7.88 14.27
C ALA A 474 -7.53 -9.11 14.47
N HIS A 475 -8.65 -9.20 13.72
CA HIS A 475 -9.54 -10.37 13.75
C HIS A 475 -8.86 -11.68 13.37
N VAL A 476 -7.96 -11.64 12.39
CA VAL A 476 -7.20 -12.83 11.97
C VAL A 476 -6.08 -13.10 12.97
N PHE A 477 -5.24 -12.10 13.26
CA PHE A 477 -4.02 -12.26 14.05
C PHE A 477 -4.27 -12.63 15.50
N HIS A 478 -5.29 -12.04 16.14
CA HIS A 478 -5.63 -12.40 17.52
C HIS A 478 -6.01 -13.88 17.66
N LYS A 479 -6.62 -14.49 16.62
CA LYS A 479 -7.00 -15.91 16.63
C LYS A 479 -5.83 -16.86 16.38
N ILE A 480 -4.84 -16.45 15.57
CA ILE A 480 -3.69 -17.30 15.23
C ILE A 480 -2.49 -17.08 16.16
N ILE A 481 -2.34 -15.89 16.75
CA ILE A 481 -1.28 -15.50 17.66
C ILE A 481 -1.94 -14.85 18.90
N PRO A 482 -2.49 -15.66 19.81
CA PRO A 482 -3.24 -15.17 20.98
C PRO A 482 -2.34 -14.59 22.07
N MET A 483 -1.03 -14.47 21.85
CA MET A 483 -0.08 -13.86 22.79
C MET A 483 -0.29 -12.35 22.95
N ALA A 484 -1.02 -11.73 22.03
CA ALA A 484 -1.39 -10.32 22.09
C ALA A 484 -2.90 -10.16 21.89
N ASP A 485 -3.47 -9.17 22.57
CA ASP A 485 -4.89 -8.86 22.47
C ASP A 485 -5.23 -8.20 21.12
N MET A 486 -6.53 -8.04 20.87
CA MET A 486 -7.02 -7.47 19.62
C MET A 486 -6.63 -5.99 19.49
N GLY A 487 -6.53 -5.25 20.59
CA GLY A 487 -6.07 -3.86 20.62
C GLY A 487 -4.62 -3.72 20.15
N PHE A 488 -3.72 -4.57 20.62
CA PHE A 488 -2.33 -4.62 20.15
C PHE A 488 -2.29 -4.85 18.64
N TRP A 489 -3.01 -5.84 18.12
CA TRP A 489 -2.99 -6.16 16.69
C TRP A 489 -3.63 -5.07 15.82
N TYR A 490 -4.65 -4.38 16.35
CA TYR A 490 -5.26 -3.23 15.68
C TYR A 490 -4.27 -2.05 15.59
N HIS A 491 -3.64 -1.65 16.70
CA HIS A 491 -2.64 -0.58 16.70
C HIS A 491 -1.41 -0.93 15.87
N PHE A 492 -1.00 -2.20 15.88
CA PHE A 492 0.00 -2.74 14.97
C PHE A 492 -0.42 -2.56 13.50
N GLY A 493 -1.68 -2.84 13.15
CA GLY A 493 -2.23 -2.63 11.81
C GLY A 493 -2.20 -1.16 11.37
N ILE A 494 -2.57 -0.23 12.25
CA ILE A 494 -2.51 1.21 11.98
C ILE A 494 -1.06 1.67 11.76
N LEU A 495 -0.14 1.22 12.62
CA LEU A 495 1.28 1.55 12.51
C LEU A 495 1.92 0.97 11.25
N PHE A 496 1.58 -0.28 10.92
CA PHE A 496 1.94 -0.95 9.69
C PHE A 496 1.56 -0.07 8.48
N GLU A 497 0.34 0.44 8.46
CA GLU A 497 -0.12 1.32 7.38
C GLU A 497 0.62 2.66 7.38
N ALA A 498 0.79 3.32 8.52
CA ALA A 498 1.51 4.59 8.59
C ALA A 498 2.94 4.46 8.02
N LEU A 499 3.62 3.35 8.32
CA LEU A 499 4.93 3.03 7.75
C LEU A 499 4.88 2.81 6.23
N PHE A 500 3.80 2.25 5.68
CA PHE A 500 3.64 2.14 4.21
C PHE A 500 3.58 3.49 3.53
N ILE A 501 2.77 4.39 4.09
CA ILE A 501 2.50 5.69 3.49
C ILE A 501 3.73 6.56 3.56
N LEU A 502 4.49 6.46 4.65
CA LEU A 502 5.69 7.25 4.86
C LEU A 502 6.83 6.90 3.90
N THR A 503 6.99 5.63 3.49
CA THR A 503 7.97 5.27 2.44
C THR A 503 7.57 5.81 1.07
N ALA A 504 6.28 5.77 0.74
CA ALA A 504 5.76 6.36 -0.50
C ALA A 504 5.95 7.88 -0.51
N LEU A 505 5.77 8.54 0.64
CA LEU A 505 6.05 9.96 0.80
C LEU A 505 7.54 10.28 0.53
N ASP A 506 8.47 9.54 1.12
CA ASP A 506 9.91 9.76 0.92
C ASP A 506 10.34 9.58 -0.54
N ALA A 507 9.90 8.47 -1.15
CA ALA A 507 10.22 8.19 -2.54
C ALA A 507 9.59 9.23 -3.49
N GLY A 508 8.35 9.64 -3.21
CA GLY A 508 7.66 10.65 -3.98
C GLY A 508 8.25 12.06 -3.81
N THR A 509 8.68 12.46 -2.61
CA THR A 509 9.40 13.72 -2.39
C THR A 509 10.69 13.75 -3.20
N ARG A 510 11.45 12.64 -3.24
CA ARG A 510 12.66 12.55 -4.07
C ARG A 510 12.35 12.58 -5.56
N ALA A 511 11.32 11.87 -6.02
CA ALA A 511 10.87 11.94 -7.41
C ALA A 511 10.43 13.36 -7.79
N GLY A 512 9.69 14.04 -6.90
CA GLY A 512 9.30 15.44 -7.04
C GLY A 512 10.49 16.39 -7.15
N ARG A 513 11.56 16.16 -6.36
CA ARG A 513 12.83 16.91 -6.49
C ARG A 513 13.43 16.75 -7.89
N PHE A 514 13.49 15.53 -8.43
CA PHE A 514 14.01 15.30 -9.79
C PHE A 514 13.15 15.99 -10.86
N MET A 515 11.83 15.93 -10.72
CA MET A 515 10.92 16.59 -11.66
C MET A 515 11.05 18.12 -11.60
N LEU A 516 11.24 18.67 -10.40
CA LEU A 516 11.50 20.10 -10.22
C LEU A 516 12.85 20.51 -10.84
N GLN A 517 13.90 19.69 -10.67
CA GLN A 517 15.19 19.90 -11.33
C GLN A 517 15.06 19.88 -12.86
N ASP A 518 14.33 18.92 -13.42
CA ASP A 518 14.07 18.84 -14.86
C ASP A 518 13.30 20.07 -15.36
N LEU A 519 12.28 20.52 -14.60
CA LEU A 519 11.47 21.69 -14.93
C LEU A 519 12.30 22.98 -14.90
N LEU A 520 13.04 23.22 -13.81
CA LEU A 520 13.90 24.39 -13.67
C LEU A 520 15.08 24.37 -14.64
N GLY A 521 15.62 23.18 -14.93
CA GLY A 521 16.67 22.96 -15.90
C GLY A 521 16.31 23.37 -17.33
N ASN A 522 15.02 23.49 -17.65
CA ASN A 522 14.55 24.02 -18.93
C ASN A 522 14.74 25.53 -19.07
N PHE A 523 14.70 26.26 -17.95
CA PHE A 523 14.88 27.71 -17.92
C PHE A 523 16.32 28.09 -17.56
N VAL A 524 16.96 27.30 -16.69
CA VAL A 524 18.32 27.53 -16.18
C VAL A 524 19.14 26.24 -16.36
N PRO A 525 19.88 26.08 -17.46
CA PRO A 525 20.56 24.83 -17.82
C PRO A 525 21.52 24.27 -16.77
N PHE A 526 22.12 25.13 -15.93
CA PHE A 526 22.99 24.71 -14.82
C PHE A 526 22.25 23.88 -13.77
N LEU A 527 20.95 24.14 -13.55
CA LEU A 527 20.12 23.38 -12.60
C LEU A 527 19.78 21.96 -13.09
N LYS A 528 20.06 21.64 -14.36
CA LYS A 528 19.88 20.29 -14.93
C LYS A 528 20.99 19.32 -14.54
N LYS A 529 22.15 19.83 -14.08
CA LYS A 529 23.28 19.02 -13.62
C LYS A 529 23.38 19.14 -12.09
N ASN A 530 22.85 18.15 -11.36
CA ASN A 530 23.27 17.66 -10.02
C ASN A 530 22.22 16.73 -9.40
#